data_AF-A0A7X1TQU9-F1
#
_entry.id   AF-A0A7X1TQU9-F1
#
_cell.length_a   1.000
_cell.length_b   1.000
_cell.length_c   1.000
_cell.angle_alpha   90.00
_cell.angle_beta   90.00
_cell.angle_gamma   90.00
#
_symmetry.space_group_name_H-M   'P 1'
#
loop_
_entity.id
_entity.type
_entity.pdbx_description
1 polymer ?
#
loop_
_entity_poly.entity_id
_entity_poly.type
_entity_poly.pdbx_seq_one_letter_code
_entity_poly.pdbx_strand_id
1 'polypeptide(L)'
;MNLWGPGPFDNEVGAAFAQEVAQDGAFALAEAFDVALDPDTGFLAAEEGWRTLAAAEVLAAALTGDTAHLTDAGLRAWVAGADRAELEDLRGVAHAAVSRVLAPDSELPDLWADAGDEAAWRAGAERVRGALE
;
A
#
# COMPACT_ATOMS: atom_id res chain seq x y z
N MET A 1 -13.15 10.18 -1.09
CA MET A 1 -12.74 8.92 -1.73
C MET A 1 -13.86 7.92 -1.54
N ASN A 2 -14.21 7.14 -2.56
CA ASN A 2 -15.23 6.10 -2.44
C ASN A 2 -14.57 4.75 -2.13
N LEU A 3 -15.14 4.01 -1.16
CA LEU A 3 -14.77 2.64 -0.83
C LEU A 3 -15.57 1.71 -1.76
N TRP A 4 -14.90 1.00 -2.67
CA TRP A 4 -15.57 0.03 -3.55
C TRP A 4 -15.30 -1.42 -3.13
N GLY A 5 -14.16 -1.65 -2.48
CA GLY A 5 -13.76 -2.94 -1.94
C GLY A 5 -12.59 -2.82 -0.96
N PRO A 6 -12.25 -3.91 -0.26
CA PRO A 6 -11.25 -3.92 0.80
C PRO A 6 -9.80 -3.94 0.30
N GLY A 7 -9.58 -4.16 -1.01
CA GLY A 7 -8.24 -4.28 -1.58
C GLY A 7 -7.50 -2.94 -1.72
N PRO A 8 -6.15 -2.96 -1.76
CA PRO A 8 -5.34 -1.75 -1.90
C PRO A 8 -5.66 -0.90 -3.14
N PHE A 9 -6.13 -1.53 -4.22
CA PHE A 9 -6.50 -0.89 -5.49
C PHE A 9 -8.02 -0.76 -5.69
N ASP A 10 -8.85 -1.18 -4.73
CA ASP A 10 -10.32 -1.14 -4.82
C ASP A 10 -10.90 0.22 -4.36
N ASN A 11 -10.18 1.29 -4.68
CA ASN A 11 -10.53 2.69 -4.39
C ASN A 11 -9.84 3.62 -5.40
N GLU A 12 -10.31 4.85 -5.51
CA GLU A 12 -9.80 5.83 -6.49
C GLU A 12 -8.32 6.16 -6.31
N VAL A 13 -7.80 6.16 -5.08
CA VAL A 13 -6.44 6.57 -4.80
C VAL A 13 -5.43 5.45 -4.99
N GLY A 14 -5.75 4.22 -4.61
CA GLY A 14 -4.95 3.06 -4.98
C GLY A 14 -4.84 2.93 -6.50
N ALA A 15 -5.96 3.09 -7.21
CA ALA A 15 -6.00 3.04 -8.67
C ALA A 15 -5.17 4.17 -9.32
N ALA A 16 -5.23 5.39 -8.79
CA ALA A 16 -4.38 6.50 -9.25
C ALA A 16 -2.90 6.23 -8.96
N PHE A 17 -2.58 5.76 -7.76
CA PHE A 17 -1.22 5.45 -7.34
C PHE A 17 -0.57 4.36 -8.20
N ALA A 18 -1.33 3.37 -8.67
CA ALA A 18 -0.83 2.38 -9.64
C ALA A 18 -0.23 3.04 -10.90
N GLN A 19 -0.82 4.14 -11.38
CA GLN A 19 -0.31 4.89 -12.52
C GLN A 19 0.95 5.71 -12.16
N GLU A 20 1.02 6.25 -10.94
CA GLU A 20 2.20 6.95 -10.43
C GLU A 20 3.40 6.00 -10.35
N VAL A 21 3.22 4.79 -9.81
CA VAL A 21 4.30 3.79 -9.76
C VAL A 21 4.75 3.38 -11.16
N ALA A 22 3.84 3.26 -12.12
CA ALA A 22 4.24 2.96 -13.50
C ALA A 22 5.09 4.08 -14.14
N GLN A 23 5.02 5.31 -13.62
CA GLN A 23 5.80 6.46 -14.09
C GLN A 23 7.10 6.65 -13.31
N ASP A 24 7.02 6.63 -11.98
CA ASP A 24 8.10 7.04 -11.07
C ASP A 24 8.75 5.85 -10.34
N GLY A 25 8.15 4.66 -10.41
CA GLY A 25 8.72 3.41 -9.92
C GLY A 25 8.99 3.38 -8.42
N ALA A 26 10.20 2.98 -8.05
CA ALA A 26 10.60 2.80 -6.65
C ALA A 26 10.53 4.12 -5.85
N PHE A 27 10.69 5.26 -6.53
CA PHE A 27 10.56 6.58 -5.89
C PHE A 27 9.15 6.81 -5.33
N ALA A 28 8.11 6.48 -6.10
CA ALA A 28 6.73 6.62 -5.63
C ALA A 28 6.44 5.71 -4.42
N LEU A 29 7.03 4.50 -4.39
CA LEU A 29 6.91 3.59 -3.26
C LEU A 29 7.56 4.18 -2.01
N ALA A 30 8.81 4.64 -2.12
CA ALA A 30 9.55 5.25 -1.03
C ALA A 30 8.82 6.49 -0.48
N GLU A 31 8.35 7.38 -1.35
CA GLU A 31 7.60 8.57 -0.96
C GLU A 31 6.33 8.21 -0.16
N ALA A 32 5.56 7.21 -0.62
CA ALA A 32 4.35 6.80 0.10
C ALA A 32 4.67 6.30 1.52
N PHE A 33 5.75 5.55 1.70
CA PHE A 33 6.17 5.08 3.02
C PHE A 33 6.71 6.20 3.90
N ASP A 34 7.49 7.12 3.34
CA ASP A 34 8.04 8.27 4.06
C ASP A 34 6.93 9.20 4.56
N VAL A 35 5.94 9.50 3.71
CA VAL A 35 4.76 10.30 4.10
C VAL A 35 3.98 9.63 5.24
N ALA A 36 3.78 8.31 5.17
CA ALA A 36 3.07 7.58 6.21
C ALA A 36 3.78 7.55 7.56
N LEU A 37 5.12 7.65 7.53
CA LEU A 37 5.98 7.61 8.71
C LEU A 37 6.49 8.98 9.15
N ASP A 38 6.01 10.06 8.52
CA ASP A 38 6.39 11.42 8.86
C ASP A 38 6.09 11.69 10.35
N PRO A 39 7.12 12.01 11.18
CA PRO A 39 6.94 12.23 12.61
C PRO A 39 6.08 13.46 12.94
N ASP A 40 5.91 14.39 12.01
CA ASP A 40 5.04 15.55 12.16
C ASP A 40 3.56 15.19 11.89
N THR A 41 3.30 14.01 11.29
CA THR A 41 1.96 13.49 11.02
C THR A 41 1.39 12.76 12.25
N GLY A 42 0.77 13.53 13.14
CA GLY A 42 0.12 12.99 14.34
C GLY A 42 -1.11 12.09 14.07
N PHE A 43 -1.73 12.19 12.89
CA PHE A 43 -2.85 11.35 12.48
C PHE A 43 -2.76 11.10 10.97
N LEU A 44 -2.81 9.83 10.55
CA LEU A 44 -2.63 9.44 9.16
C LEU A 44 -3.98 9.44 8.45
N ALA A 45 -4.17 10.38 7.54
CA ALA A 45 -5.40 10.47 6.76
C ALA A 45 -5.57 9.29 5.79
N ALA A 46 -6.81 9.09 5.36
CA ALA A 46 -7.20 7.94 4.56
C ALA A 46 -6.46 7.89 3.21
N GLU A 47 -6.18 9.04 2.61
CA GLU A 47 -5.50 9.13 1.33
C GLU A 47 -4.09 8.55 1.40
N GLU A 48 -3.31 8.98 2.38
CA GLU A 48 -1.96 8.49 2.63
C GLU A 48 -1.99 7.02 3.06
N GLY A 49 -2.99 6.61 3.84
CA GLY A 49 -3.18 5.21 4.20
C GLY A 49 -3.43 4.31 2.99
N TRP A 50 -4.25 4.75 2.05
CA TRP A 50 -4.53 4.00 0.82
C TRP A 50 -3.30 3.95 -0.11
N ARG A 51 -2.58 5.06 -0.28
CA ARG A 51 -1.31 5.10 -1.03
C ARG A 51 -0.30 4.11 -0.42
N THR A 52 -0.19 4.09 0.91
CA THR A 52 0.71 3.18 1.63
C THR A 52 0.39 1.72 1.38
N LEU A 53 -0.89 1.32 1.48
CA LEU A 53 -1.30 -0.06 1.22
C LEU A 53 -1.05 -0.45 -0.24
N ALA A 54 -1.32 0.45 -1.19
CA ALA A 54 -1.04 0.21 -2.60
C ALA A 54 0.47 0.06 -2.86
N ALA A 55 1.30 0.94 -2.30
CA ALA A 55 2.76 0.84 -2.38
C ALA A 55 3.30 -0.47 -1.79
N ALA A 56 2.77 -0.87 -0.63
CA ALA A 56 3.15 -2.10 0.05
C ALA A 56 2.77 -3.34 -0.76
N GLU A 57 1.60 -3.36 -1.41
CA GLU A 57 1.21 -4.46 -2.31
C GLU A 57 2.15 -4.58 -3.50
N VAL A 58 2.50 -3.45 -4.12
CA VAL A 58 3.43 -3.44 -5.26
C VAL A 58 4.79 -3.98 -4.84
N LEU A 59 5.31 -3.51 -3.70
CA LEU A 59 6.57 -3.97 -3.17
C LEU A 59 6.53 -5.48 -2.88
N ALA A 60 5.50 -5.95 -2.17
CA ALA A 60 5.31 -7.37 -1.89
C ALA A 60 5.28 -8.20 -3.18
N ALA A 61 4.58 -7.72 -4.21
CA ALA A 61 4.52 -8.38 -5.51
C ALA A 61 5.88 -8.45 -6.20
N ALA A 62 6.68 -7.38 -6.15
CA ALA A 62 8.03 -7.36 -6.72
C ALA A 62 9.01 -8.27 -5.97
N LEU A 63 8.90 -8.35 -4.63
CA LEU A 63 9.79 -9.18 -3.82
C LEU A 63 9.42 -10.66 -3.87
N THR A 64 8.13 -11.01 -3.97
CA THR A 64 7.66 -12.40 -3.96
C THR A 64 7.44 -12.99 -5.36
N GLY A 65 7.19 -12.13 -6.36
CA GLY A 65 6.74 -12.51 -7.69
C GLY A 65 5.24 -12.78 -7.79
N ASP A 66 4.48 -12.68 -6.70
CA ASP A 66 3.02 -12.83 -6.73
C ASP A 66 2.34 -11.53 -7.17
N THR A 67 1.74 -11.55 -8.35
CA THR A 67 1.05 -10.39 -8.95
C THR A 67 -0.47 -10.56 -8.99
N ALA A 68 -1.02 -11.56 -8.29
CA ALA A 68 -2.46 -11.88 -8.32
C ALA A 68 -3.35 -10.71 -7.88
N HIS A 69 -2.83 -9.83 -7.03
CA HIS A 69 -3.52 -8.66 -6.50
C HIS A 69 -3.29 -7.37 -7.31
N LEU A 70 -2.44 -7.43 -8.35
CA LEU A 70 -2.21 -6.30 -9.25
C LEU A 70 -3.19 -6.37 -10.43
N THR A 71 -4.11 -5.41 -10.49
CA THR A 71 -5.15 -5.35 -11.52
C THR A 71 -4.67 -4.62 -12.78
N ASP A 72 -3.79 -3.63 -12.63
CA ASP A 72 -3.26 -2.82 -13.73
C ASP A 72 -2.14 -3.54 -14.53
N ALA A 73 -2.22 -3.48 -15.85
CA ALA A 73 -1.25 -4.15 -16.73
C ALA A 73 0.10 -3.43 -16.81
N GLY A 74 0.10 -2.09 -16.75
CA GLY A 74 1.33 -1.29 -16.74
C GLY A 74 2.12 -1.52 -15.46
N LEU A 75 1.43 -1.55 -14.32
CA LEU A 75 2.01 -1.86 -13.02
C LEU A 75 2.63 -3.26 -12.98
N ARG A 76 1.95 -4.28 -13.51
CA ARG A 76 2.52 -5.63 -13.63
C ARG A 76 3.75 -5.67 -14.52
N ALA A 77 3.76 -4.92 -15.62
CA ALA A 77 4.92 -4.82 -16.49
C ALA A 77 6.11 -4.14 -15.79
N TRP A 78 5.84 -3.09 -15.00
CA TRP A 78 6.85 -2.44 -14.16
C TRP A 78 7.43 -3.41 -13.12
N VAL A 79 6.56 -4.11 -12.37
CA VAL A 79 6.98 -5.09 -11.36
C VAL A 79 7.86 -6.18 -11.97
N ALA A 80 7.53 -6.67 -13.17
CA ALA A 80 8.32 -7.70 -13.85
C ALA A 80 9.72 -7.23 -14.28
N GLY A 81 9.92 -5.91 -14.43
CA GLY A 81 11.19 -5.31 -14.84
C GLY A 81 11.96 -4.61 -13.70
N ALA A 82 11.39 -4.54 -12.50
CA ALA A 82 11.98 -3.81 -11.38
C ALA A 82 13.23 -4.52 -10.83
N ASP A 83 14.20 -3.73 -10.36
CA ASP A 83 15.37 -4.27 -9.67
C ASP A 83 14.98 -4.71 -8.25
N ARG A 84 14.87 -6.02 -8.05
CA ARG A 84 14.52 -6.59 -6.75
C ARG A 84 15.51 -6.20 -5.65
N ALA A 85 16.80 -6.03 -5.96
CA ALA A 85 17.79 -5.71 -4.95
C ALA A 85 17.59 -4.29 -4.40
N GLU A 86 17.25 -3.34 -5.28
CA GLU A 86 16.91 -1.97 -4.89
C GLU A 86 15.63 -1.93 -4.03
N LEU A 87 14.62 -2.72 -4.39
CA LEU A 87 13.36 -2.77 -3.67
C LEU A 87 13.47 -3.47 -2.31
N GLU A 88 14.40 -4.40 -2.12
CA GLU A 88 14.58 -5.11 -0.86
C GLU A 88 14.89 -4.14 0.30
N ASP A 89 15.61 -3.04 0.03
CA ASP A 89 15.92 -2.00 1.02
C ASP A 89 14.66 -1.29 1.55
N LEU A 90 13.57 -1.28 0.77
CA LEU A 90 12.29 -0.68 1.17
C LEU A 90 11.45 -1.61 2.06
N ARG A 91 11.78 -2.91 2.18
CA ARG A 91 10.95 -3.89 2.91
C ARG A 91 10.68 -3.43 4.35
N GLY A 92 11.73 -3.02 5.06
CA GLY A 92 11.62 -2.64 6.47
C GLY A 92 10.74 -1.40 6.69
N VAL A 93 10.93 -0.37 5.85
CA VAL A 93 10.13 0.87 5.94
C VAL A 93 8.68 0.63 5.52
N ALA A 94 8.44 -0.22 4.52
CA ALA A 94 7.10 -0.60 4.10
C ALA A 94 6.35 -1.36 5.20
N HIS A 95 6.99 -2.32 5.87
CA HIS A 95 6.37 -3.04 6.99
C HIS A 95 5.97 -2.08 8.13
N ALA A 96 6.84 -1.11 8.45
CA ALA A 96 6.55 -0.09 9.46
C ALA A 96 5.38 0.82 9.03
N ALA A 97 5.36 1.27 7.77
CA ALA A 97 4.30 2.11 7.22
C ALA A 97 2.94 1.39 7.24
N VAL A 98 2.87 0.12 6.82
CA VAL A 98 1.61 -0.66 6.90
C VAL A 98 1.16 -0.86 8.35
N SER A 99 2.10 -1.06 9.28
CA SER A 99 1.77 -1.13 10.71
C SER A 99 1.17 0.19 11.22
N ARG A 100 1.65 1.34 10.72
CA ARG A 100 1.11 2.67 11.03
C ARG A 100 -0.29 2.89 10.45
N VAL A 101 -0.59 2.34 9.26
CA VAL A 101 -1.93 2.36 8.67
C VAL A 101 -2.93 1.52 9.47
N LEU A 102 -2.50 0.40 10.03
CA LEU A 102 -3.33 -0.49 10.85
C LEU A 102 -3.55 0.02 12.28
N ALA A 103 -2.85 1.09 12.68
CA ALA A 103 -2.85 1.60 14.04
C ALA A 103 -4.01 2.58 14.29
N PRO A 104 -4.42 2.79 15.56
CA PRO A 104 -5.56 3.66 15.91
C PRO A 104 -5.38 5.14 15.57
N ASP A 105 -4.16 5.58 15.25
CA ASP A 105 -3.82 6.94 14.82
C ASP A 105 -3.90 7.09 13.29
N SER A 106 -4.62 6.21 12.59
CA SER A 106 -4.93 6.28 11.16
C SER A 106 -6.44 6.27 10.93
N GLU A 107 -6.87 6.93 9.87
CA GLU A 107 -8.28 7.05 9.49
C GLU A 107 -8.88 5.75 8.91
N LEU A 108 -8.07 4.89 8.27
CA LEU A 108 -8.61 3.70 7.58
C LEU A 108 -9.30 2.70 8.52
N PRO A 109 -8.76 2.35 9.70
CA PRO A 109 -9.48 1.53 10.67
C PRO A 109 -10.88 2.05 10.99
N ASP A 110 -11.02 3.35 11.22
CA ASP A 110 -12.30 3.99 11.57
C ASP A 110 -13.28 3.95 10.38
N LEU A 111 -12.81 4.28 9.17
CA LEU A 111 -13.64 4.23 7.96
C LEU A 111 -14.19 2.83 7.68
N TRP A 112 -13.37 1.79 7.89
CA TRP A 112 -13.80 0.41 7.65
C TRP A 112 -14.67 -0.16 8.78
N ALA A 113 -14.45 0.28 10.02
CA ALA A 113 -15.37 0.00 11.12
C ALA A 113 -16.76 0.56 10.83
N ASP A 114 -16.84 1.80 10.31
CA ASP A 114 -18.10 2.45 9.94
C ASP A 114 -18.76 1.82 8.70
N ALA A 115 -17.97 1.35 7.74
CA ALA A 115 -18.48 0.68 6.54
C ALA A 115 -19.02 -0.74 6.80
N GLY A 116 -18.62 -1.38 7.90
CA GLY A 116 -19.07 -2.73 8.29
C GLY A 116 -18.26 -3.89 7.69
N ASP A 117 -17.21 -3.60 6.92
CA ASP A 117 -16.34 -4.57 6.24
C ASP A 117 -14.90 -4.61 6.82
N GLU A 118 -14.70 -4.10 8.04
CA GLU A 118 -13.41 -4.05 8.74
C GLU A 118 -12.63 -5.36 8.71
N ALA A 119 -13.30 -6.49 8.96
CA ALA A 119 -12.63 -7.79 9.00
C ALA A 119 -11.99 -8.17 7.66
N ALA A 120 -12.66 -7.86 6.55
CA ALA A 120 -12.16 -8.18 5.21
C ALA A 120 -10.99 -7.26 4.82
N TRP A 121 -11.13 -5.96 5.07
CA TRP A 121 -10.06 -5.00 4.85
C TRP A 121 -8.82 -5.31 5.68
N ARG A 122 -9.00 -5.54 6.98
CA ARG A 122 -7.90 -5.81 7.91
C ARG A 122 -7.16 -7.09 7.56
N ALA A 123 -7.87 -8.15 7.17
CA ALA A 123 -7.24 -9.38 6.68
C ALA A 123 -6.39 -9.13 5.42
N GLY A 124 -6.88 -8.28 4.50
CA GLY A 124 -6.13 -7.87 3.32
C GLY A 124 -4.85 -7.10 3.66
N ALA A 125 -4.95 -6.09 4.52
CA ALA A 125 -3.80 -5.28 4.96
C ALA A 125 -2.78 -6.11 5.76
N GLU A 126 -3.23 -7.03 6.62
CA GLU A 126 -2.37 -7.95 7.37
C GLU A 126 -1.63 -8.94 6.46
N ARG A 127 -2.29 -9.44 5.40
CA ARG A 127 -1.60 -10.27 4.38
C ARG A 127 -0.46 -9.49 3.74
N VAL A 128 -0.70 -8.22 3.35
CA VAL A 128 0.35 -7.38 2.74
C VAL A 128 1.50 -7.18 3.72
N ARG A 129 1.19 -6.85 4.98
CA ARG A 129 2.20 -6.70 6.02
C ARG A 129 3.05 -7.97 6.19
N GLY A 130 2.42 -9.14 6.28
CA GLY A 130 3.11 -10.42 6.44
C GLY A 130 4.00 -10.81 5.26
N ALA A 131 3.71 -10.31 4.05
CA ALA A 131 4.58 -10.51 2.89
C ALA A 131 5.87 -9.64 2.94
N LEU A 132 5.91 -8.66 3.85
CA LEU A 132 7.01 -7.71 4.06
C LEU A 132 7.81 -7.99 5.35
N GLU A 133 7.53 -9.08 6.06
CA GLU A 133 8.42 -9.63 7.09
C GLU A 133 9.69 -10.25 6.47
#